data_AF-A0A7C0UHX4-F1
#
_entry.id   AF-A0A7C0UHX4-F1
#
_cell.length_a   1.000
_cell.length_b   1.000
_cell.length_c   1.000
_cell.angle_alpha   90.00
_cell.angle_beta   90.00
_cell.angle_gamma   90.00
#
_symmetry.space_group_name_H-M   'P 1'
#
loop_
_entity.id
_entity.type
_entity.pdbx_description
1 polymer ?
#
loop_
_entity_poly.entity_id
_entity_poly.type
_entity_poly.pdbx_seq_one_letter_code
_entity_poly.pdbx_strand_id
1 'polypeptide(L)'
;MKECVRLRNIVLRAKAEASFLFPGEKPTRVKGIGLEYEDFREYSFGDDPRFIDWRLTARSLTPSGDYRLMVKEFRVEKKREVVLVYDLTSSMEFKEKYLTSLYVATILAET
;
A
#
# COMPACT_ATOMS: atom_id res chain seq x y z
N MET A 1 -33.99 6.04 11.20
CA MET A 1 -33.34 5.09 12.14
C MET A 1 -33.16 3.69 11.54
N LYS A 2 -34.21 3.04 10.97
CA LYS A 2 -34.10 1.71 10.33
C LYS A 2 -33.09 1.64 9.18
N GLU A 3 -32.98 2.73 8.41
CA GLU A 3 -32.05 2.81 7.27
C GLU A 3 -30.58 2.86 7.70
N CYS A 4 -30.24 3.63 8.74
CA CYS A 4 -28.90 3.68 9.30
C CYS A 4 -28.42 2.29 9.80
N VAL A 5 -29.30 1.53 10.43
CA VAL A 5 -29.01 0.16 10.89
C VAL A 5 -28.76 -0.78 9.71
N ARG A 6 -29.57 -0.66 8.65
CA ARG A 6 -29.39 -1.43 7.41
C ARG A 6 -28.04 -1.12 6.74
N LEU A 7 -27.67 0.15 6.64
CA LEU A 7 -26.42 0.59 6.03
C LEU A 7 -25.20 0.13 6.82
N ARG A 8 -25.26 0.21 8.15
CA ARG A 8 -24.23 -0.33 9.02
C ARG A 8 -24.00 -1.82 8.76
N ASN A 9 -25.07 -2.60 8.60
CA ASN A 9 -24.94 -4.04 8.33
C ASN A 9 -24.34 -4.33 6.95
N ILE A 10 -24.65 -3.54 5.93
CA ILE A 10 -24.06 -3.66 4.59
C ILE A 10 -22.55 -3.36 4.65
N VAL A 11 -22.16 -2.26 5.30
CA VAL A 11 -20.75 -1.87 5.45
C VAL A 11 -19.98 -2.91 6.25
N LEU A 12 -20.55 -3.44 7.34
CA LEU A 12 -19.90 -4.48 8.15
C LEU A 12 -19.68 -5.78 7.37
N ARG A 13 -20.67 -6.21 6.56
CA ARG A 13 -20.52 -7.38 5.69
C ARG A 13 -19.47 -7.17 4.61
N ALA A 14 -19.51 -6.02 3.93
CA ALA A 14 -18.55 -5.72 2.89
C ALA A 14 -17.12 -5.58 3.45
N LYS A 15 -16.97 -5.04 4.67
CA LYS A 15 -15.68 -5.02 5.37
C LYS A 15 -15.19 -6.44 5.70
N ALA A 16 -16.07 -7.33 6.17
CA ALA A 16 -15.73 -8.71 6.47
C ALA A 16 -15.32 -9.48 5.21
N GLU A 17 -16.07 -9.32 4.11
CA GLU A 17 -15.76 -9.94 2.81
C GLU A 17 -14.45 -9.39 2.21
N ALA A 18 -14.24 -8.07 2.24
CA ALA A 18 -13.00 -7.45 1.77
C ALA A 18 -11.78 -7.91 2.59
N SER A 19 -11.94 -8.05 3.92
CA SER A 19 -10.88 -8.58 4.79
C SER A 19 -10.56 -10.05 4.48
N PHE A 20 -11.55 -10.82 3.99
CA PHE A 20 -11.37 -12.22 3.62
C PHE A 20 -10.77 -12.40 2.21
N LEU A 21 -11.10 -11.49 1.28
CA LEU A 21 -10.57 -11.49 -0.08
C LEU A 21 -9.10 -11.03 -0.14
N PHE A 22 -8.67 -10.23 0.84
CA PHE A 22 -7.29 -9.75 0.94
C PHE A 22 -6.68 -10.12 2.30
N PRO A 23 -6.39 -11.41 2.53
CA PRO A 23 -5.70 -11.82 3.74
C PRO A 23 -4.24 -11.37 3.67
N GLY A 24 -3.94 -10.23 4.29
CA GLY A 24 -2.59 -9.69 4.42
C GLY A 24 -2.44 -8.22 4.06
N GLU A 25 -1.38 -7.60 4.54
CA GLU A 25 -0.98 -6.25 4.13
C GLU A 25 -0.46 -6.31 2.68
N LYS A 26 -1.05 -5.50 1.79
CA LYS A 26 -0.61 -5.48 0.40
C LYS A 26 0.74 -4.76 0.32
N PRO A 27 1.77 -5.39 -0.26
CA PRO A 27 3.05 -4.74 -0.43
C PRO A 27 2.89 -3.56 -1.38
N THR A 28 3.40 -2.41 -0.98
CA THR A 28 3.40 -1.24 -1.85
C THR A 28 4.40 -1.46 -2.99
N ARG A 29 4.10 -0.90 -4.17
CA ARG A 29 5.08 -0.81 -5.27
C ARG A 29 6.15 0.26 -5.03
N VAL A 30 6.06 0.98 -3.90
CA VAL A 30 6.92 2.12 -3.60
C VAL A 30 8.05 1.66 -2.70
N LYS A 31 9.25 1.73 -3.24
CA LYS A 31 10.47 1.37 -2.55
C LYS A 31 11.03 2.60 -1.81
N GLY A 32 11.56 2.42 -0.61
CA GLY A 32 12.00 3.55 0.22
C GLY A 32 12.54 3.15 1.60
N ILE A 33 12.48 4.04 2.58
CA ILE A 33 12.91 3.72 3.96
C ILE A 33 11.74 3.06 4.67
N GLY A 34 11.75 1.73 4.72
CA GLY A 34 10.80 0.92 5.46
C GLY A 34 11.48 -0.02 6.45
N LEU A 35 10.67 -0.81 7.16
CA LEU A 35 11.16 -1.74 8.19
C LEU A 35 11.51 -3.11 7.60
N GLU A 36 10.83 -3.52 6.53
CA GLU A 36 11.09 -4.79 5.84
C GLU A 36 12.11 -4.63 4.73
N TYR A 37 13.12 -5.51 4.73
CA TYR A 37 14.10 -5.61 3.66
C TYR A 37 13.45 -6.15 2.38
N GLU A 38 13.65 -5.48 1.24
CA GLU A 38 13.08 -5.90 -0.04
C GLU A 38 14.13 -6.46 -1.00
N ASP A 39 15.18 -5.67 -1.29
CA ASP A 39 16.20 -6.03 -2.27
C ASP A 39 17.47 -5.16 -2.09
N PHE A 40 18.42 -5.27 -3.02
CA PHE A 40 19.53 -4.36 -3.19
C PHE A 40 19.40 -3.54 -4.48
N ARG A 41 19.89 -2.31 -4.44
CA ARG A 41 20.05 -1.46 -5.62
C ARG A 41 21.43 -0.81 -5.66
N GLU A 42 21.78 -0.26 -6.82
CA GLU A 42 23.01 0.52 -6.96
C GLU A 42 22.87 1.87 -6.23
N TYR A 43 23.96 2.30 -5.60
CA TYR A 43 24.07 3.58 -4.91
C TYR A 43 23.81 4.73 -5.88
N SER A 44 22.95 5.65 -5.48
CA SER A 44 22.71 6.93 -6.12
C SER A 44 23.20 8.05 -5.21
N PHE A 45 23.68 9.13 -5.82
CA PHE A 45 24.10 10.30 -5.05
C PHE A 45 22.95 10.82 -4.19
N GLY A 46 23.19 10.95 -2.88
CA GLY A 46 22.18 11.32 -1.88
C GLY A 46 21.73 10.17 -0.99
N ASP A 47 22.11 8.93 -1.31
CA ASP A 47 21.86 7.79 -0.44
C ASP A 47 22.71 7.83 0.82
N ASP A 48 22.12 7.39 1.93
CA ASP A 48 22.81 7.29 3.21
C ASP A 48 23.80 6.11 3.18
N PRO A 49 25.11 6.35 3.38
CA PRO A 49 26.14 5.32 3.33
C PRO A 49 25.95 4.18 4.35
N ARG A 50 25.16 4.39 5.40
CA ARG A 50 24.87 3.37 6.43
C ARG A 50 24.09 2.17 5.89
N PHE A 51 23.38 2.35 4.78
CA PHE A 51 22.65 1.27 4.13
C PHE A 51 23.47 0.53 3.06
N ILE A 52 24.74 0.90 2.85
CA ILE A 52 25.63 0.19 1.93
C ILE A 52 25.94 -1.19 2.50
N ASP A 53 25.71 -2.22 1.70
CA ASP A 53 26.18 -3.57 1.99
C ASP A 53 27.56 -3.79 1.38
N TRP A 54 28.58 -3.66 2.22
CA TRP A 54 29.97 -3.82 1.81
C TRP A 54 30.30 -5.24 1.33
N ARG A 55 29.60 -6.27 1.83
CA ARG A 55 29.85 -7.66 1.44
C ARG A 55 29.33 -7.95 0.05
N LEU A 56 28.15 -7.42 -0.29
CA LEU A 56 27.61 -7.53 -1.64
C LEU A 56 28.38 -6.65 -2.62
N THR A 57 28.69 -5.42 -2.22
CA THR A 57 29.53 -4.48 -3.00
C THR A 57 30.86 -5.12 -3.41
N ALA A 58 31.55 -5.79 -2.48
CA ALA A 58 32.82 -6.47 -2.78
C ALA A 58 32.72 -7.60 -3.82
N ARG A 59 31.52 -8.12 -4.08
CA ARG A 59 31.24 -9.17 -5.07
C ARG A 59 30.65 -8.61 -6.37
N SER A 60 30.17 -7.37 -6.34
CA SER A 60 29.55 -6.67 -7.48
C SER A 60 30.60 -5.92 -8.29
N LEU A 61 31.40 -6.65 -9.08
CA LEU A 61 32.37 -6.08 -10.01
C LEU A 61 31.71 -5.78 -11.37
N THR A 62 32.01 -4.60 -11.92
CA THR A 62 31.69 -4.22 -13.29
C THR A 62 32.69 -4.88 -14.24
N PRO A 63 32.34 -5.14 -15.52
CA PRO A 63 33.30 -5.62 -16.52
C PRO A 63 34.56 -4.74 -16.68
N SER A 64 34.49 -3.46 -16.30
CA SER A 64 35.62 -2.52 -16.27
C SER A 64 36.58 -2.72 -15.09
N GLY A 65 36.23 -3.55 -14.10
CA GLY A 65 37.02 -3.78 -12.89
C GLY A 65 36.62 -2.92 -11.68
N ASP A 66 35.65 -2.02 -11.83
CA ASP A 66 35.17 -1.16 -10.74
C ASP A 66 34.14 -1.89 -9.85
N TYR A 67 34.09 -1.53 -8.56
CA TYR A 67 33.06 -2.01 -7.65
C TYR A 67 31.77 -1.18 -7.78
N ARG A 68 30.62 -1.85 -7.85
CA ARG A 68 29.31 -1.20 -7.71
C ARG A 68 28.88 -1.20 -6.26
N LEU A 69 28.69 -0.01 -5.72
CA LEU A 69 28.16 0.19 -4.38
C LEU A 69 26.70 -0.28 -4.34
N MET A 70 26.42 -1.28 -3.50
CA MET A 70 25.08 -1.84 -3.34
C MET A 70 24.46 -1.33 -2.04
N VAL A 71 23.30 -0.70 -2.15
CA VAL A 71 22.54 -0.15 -1.02
C VAL A 71 21.32 -1.04 -0.77
N LYS A 72 21.05 -1.32 0.50
CA LYS A 72 19.83 -2.03 0.92
C LYS A 72 18.60 -1.19 0.61
N GLU A 73 17.66 -1.80 -0.08
CA GLU A 73 16.37 -1.23 -0.39
C GLU A 73 15.32 -1.86 0.54
N PHE A 74 14.56 -1.00 1.19
CA PHE A 74 13.52 -1.42 2.12
C PHE A 74 12.15 -1.16 1.49
N ARG A 75 11.18 -2.00 1.84
CA ARG A 75 9.80 -1.83 1.40
C ARG A 75 9.10 -0.88 2.35
N VAL A 76 8.55 0.21 1.82
CA VAL A 76 7.74 1.12 2.64
C VAL A 76 6.36 0.52 2.82
N GLU A 77 6.05 0.04 4.01
CA GLU A 77 4.67 -0.23 4.38
C GLU A 77 3.86 1.06 4.34
N LYS A 78 2.76 1.06 3.56
CA LYS A 78 1.83 2.19 3.52
C LYS A 78 0.47 1.71 3.94
N LYS A 79 0.16 1.92 5.21
CA LYS A 79 -1.19 1.72 5.73
C LYS A 79 -2.09 2.81 5.16
N ARG A 80 -3.05 2.45 4.31
CA ARG A 80 -4.09 3.36 3.82
C ARG A 80 -5.34 3.18 4.65
N GLU A 81 -5.82 4.28 5.22
CA GLU A 81 -7.10 4.33 5.92
C GLU A 81 -8.10 5.08 5.05
N VAL A 82 -9.15 4.38 4.60
CA VAL A 82 -10.22 4.95 3.77
C VAL A 82 -11.45 5.20 4.64
N VAL A 83 -11.91 6.45 4.68
CA VAL A 83 -13.13 6.85 5.39
C VAL A 83 -14.21 7.17 4.36
N LEU A 84 -15.35 6.48 4.46
CA LEU A 84 -16.52 6.74 3.62
C LEU A 84 -17.58 7.51 4.41
N VAL A 85 -17.96 8.68 3.88
CA VAL A 85 -19.00 9.54 4.46
C VAL A 85 -20.19 9.57 3.52
N TYR A 86 -21.37 9.28 4.04
CA TYR A 86 -22.62 9.27 3.27
C TYR A 86 -23.54 10.39 3.75
N ASP A 87 -23.87 11.30 2.84
CA ASP A 87 -25.04 12.16 2.99
C ASP A 87 -26.31 11.35 2.69
N LEU A 88 -27.25 11.36 3.63
CA LEU A 88 -28.55 10.65 3.56
C LEU A 88 -29.71 11.63 3.32
N THR A 89 -29.45 12.89 3.03
CA THR A 89 -30.50 13.85 2.65
C THR A 89 -31.07 13.52 1.28
N SER A 90 -32.35 13.87 1.07
CA SER A 90 -33.05 13.67 -0.21
C SER A 90 -32.40 14.38 -1.40
N SER A 91 -31.56 15.39 -1.13
CA SER A 91 -30.81 16.11 -2.17
C SER A 91 -29.76 15.23 -2.88
N MET A 92 -29.31 14.16 -2.22
CA MET A 92 -28.32 13.21 -2.73
C MET A 92 -28.92 11.83 -3.01
N GLU A 93 -30.18 11.79 -3.42
CA GLU A 93 -30.88 10.55 -3.76
C GLU A 93 -30.36 9.98 -5.08
N PHE A 94 -29.45 9.01 -4.97
CA PHE A 94 -28.88 8.27 -6.08
C PHE A 94 -29.07 6.77 -5.85
N LYS A 95 -29.61 6.08 -6.86
CA LYS A 95 -29.77 4.62 -6.81
C LYS A 95 -28.39 3.97 -6.80
N GLU A 96 -28.20 2.96 -5.94
CA GLU A 96 -26.95 2.18 -5.82
C GLU A 96 -25.73 2.90 -5.24
N LYS A 97 -25.88 4.10 -4.65
CA LYS A 97 -24.81 4.89 -3.98
C LYS A 97 -23.85 4.06 -3.12
N TYR A 98 -24.39 3.09 -2.38
CA TYR A 98 -23.63 2.24 -1.46
C TYR A 98 -22.77 1.17 -2.15
N LEU A 99 -23.25 0.63 -3.27
CA LEU A 99 -22.49 -0.37 -4.04
C LEU A 99 -21.34 0.30 -4.79
N THR A 100 -21.59 1.45 -5.41
CA THR A 100 -20.57 2.22 -6.14
C THR A 100 -19.46 2.70 -5.20
N SER A 101 -19.82 3.21 -4.03
CA SER A 101 -18.84 3.67 -3.02
C SER A 101 -18.02 2.53 -2.43
N LEU A 102 -18.62 1.36 -2.20
CA LEU A 102 -17.90 0.16 -1.81
C LEU A 102 -16.91 -0.27 -2.90
N TYR A 103 -17.34 -0.30 -4.16
CA TYR A 103 -16.47 -0.61 -5.29
C TYR A 103 -15.28 0.35 -5.41
N VAL A 104 -15.54 1.66 -5.31
CA VAL A 104 -14.49 2.70 -5.31
C VAL A 104 -13.55 2.54 -4.12
N ALA A 105 -14.08 2.25 -2.93
CA ALA A 105 -13.25 2.01 -1.74
C ALA A 105 -12.33 0.80 -1.93
N THR A 106 -12.81 -0.27 -2.56
CA THR A 106 -11.99 -1.43 -2.91
C THR A 106 -10.85 -1.04 -3.86
N ILE A 107 -11.13 -0.28 -4.93
CA ILE A 107 -10.09 0.20 -5.86
C ILE A 107 -9.07 1.10 -5.13
N LEU A 108 -9.52 2.00 -4.26
CA LEU A 108 -8.65 2.89 -3.48
C LEU A 108 -7.78 2.13 -2.47
N ALA A 109 -8.29 0.99 -1.96
CA ALA A 109 -7.55 0.08 -1.09
C ALA A 109 -6.64 -0.89 -1.87
N GLU A 110 -6.90 -1.12 -3.16
CA GLU A 110 -6.09 -1.97 -4.04
C GLU A 110 -4.89 -1.25 -4.66
N THR A 111 -5.04 0.04 -4.96
CA THR A 111 -3.97 0.89 -5.52
C THR A 111 -2.97 1.32 -4.47
#